data_AF-A0A0D0DAG0-F1
#
_entry.id   AF-A0A0D0DAG0-F1
#
_cell.length_a   1.000
_cell.length_b   1.000
_cell.length_c   1.000
_cell.angle_alpha   90.00
_cell.angle_beta   90.00
_cell.angle_gamma   90.00
#
_symmetry.space_group_name_H-M   'P 1'
#
loop_
_entity.id
_entity.type
_entity.pdbx_description
1 polymer ?
#
loop_
_entity_poly.entity_id
_entity_poly.type
_entity_poly.pdbx_seq_one_letter_code
_entity_poly.pdbx_strand_id
1 'polypeptide(L)'
;VTGLSIRHISEHFQQGNETISKYFKKRLLAFIDPHIYNKYVCLPHVDDPTPPEILNNPKFYPFFCDLTDTINGMHITCCPSAPEWDLSHNQK
;
A
#
# COMPACT_ATOMS: atom_id res chain seq x y z
N VAL A 1 0.28 -10.41 -3.27
CA VAL A 1 0.17 -10.08 -4.71
C VAL A 1 1.12 -11.00 -5.46
N THR A 2 0.63 -11.70 -6.48
CA THR A 2 1.27 -12.85 -7.17
C THR A 2 2.56 -12.55 -7.94
N GLY A 3 3.13 -11.34 -7.85
CA GLY A 3 4.37 -10.96 -8.54
C GLY A 3 4.27 -10.92 -10.08
N LEU A 4 3.07 -11.10 -10.64
CA LEU A 4 2.83 -11.16 -12.07
C LEU A 4 2.78 -9.75 -12.68
N SER A 5 3.25 -9.62 -13.93
CA SER A 5 3.11 -8.38 -14.68
C SER A 5 1.66 -8.13 -15.10
N ILE A 6 1.30 -6.86 -15.32
CA ILE A 6 -0.03 -6.47 -15.82
C ILE A 6 -0.36 -7.21 -17.13
N ARG A 7 0.64 -7.44 -18.00
CA ARG A 7 0.47 -8.20 -19.25
C ARG A 7 -0.01 -9.63 -18.99
N HIS A 8 0.65 -10.36 -18.10
CA HIS A 8 0.24 -11.73 -17.74
C HIS A 8 -1.17 -11.76 -17.15
N ILE A 9 -1.51 -10.79 -16.30
CA ILE A 9 -2.85 -10.67 -15.72
C ILE A 9 -3.88 -10.38 -16.82
N SER A 10 -3.57 -9.46 -17.74
CA SER A 10 -4.43 -9.10 -18.86
C SER A 10 -4.74 -10.29 -19.77
N GLU A 11 -3.72 -11.12 -20.05
CA GLU A 11 -3.84 -12.34 -20.83
C GLU A 11 -4.69 -13.39 -20.11
N HIS A 12 -4.47 -13.57 -18.80
CA HIS A 12 -5.28 -14.50 -17.99
C HIS A 12 -6.78 -14.14 -17.99
N PHE A 13 -7.09 -12.84 -17.92
CA PHE A 13 -8.48 -12.37 -17.89
C PHE A 13 -9.06 -12.03 -19.27
N GLN A 14 -8.27 -12.15 -20.34
CA GLN A 14 -8.66 -11.75 -21.70
C GLN A 14 -9.21 -10.32 -21.74
N GLN A 15 -8.50 -9.39 -21.10
CA GLN A 15 -8.87 -7.98 -20.99
C GLN A 15 -7.70 -7.08 -21.40
N GLY A 16 -7.99 -5.84 -21.77
CA GLY A 16 -6.93 -4.84 -22.02
C GLY A 16 -6.19 -4.45 -20.73
N ASN A 17 -4.91 -4.09 -20.87
CA ASN A 17 -4.08 -3.59 -19.75
C ASN A 17 -4.71 -2.41 -19.01
N GLU A 18 -5.42 -1.53 -19.75
CA GLU A 18 -6.16 -0.40 -19.19
C GLU A 18 -7.29 -0.85 -18.25
N THR A 19 -8.04 -1.89 -18.63
CA THR A 19 -9.13 -2.45 -17.85
C THR A 19 -8.58 -3.06 -16.57
N ILE A 20 -7.52 -3.86 -16.67
CA ILE A 20 -6.83 -4.45 -15.51
C ILE A 20 -6.37 -3.34 -14.54
N SER A 21 -5.72 -2.31 -15.06
CA SER A 21 -5.21 -1.19 -14.27
C SER A 21 -6.35 -0.43 -13.57
N LYS A 22 -7.46 -0.18 -14.28
CA LYS A 22 -8.65 0.48 -13.75
C LYS A 22 -9.26 -0.30 -12.60
N TYR A 23 -9.43 -1.61 -12.75
CA TYR A 23 -9.99 -2.45 -11.69
C TYR A 23 -9.04 -2.61 -10.51
N PHE A 24 -7.73 -2.75 -10.76
CA PHE A 24 -6.74 -2.75 -9.69
C PHE A 24 -6.81 -1.47 -8.84
N LYS A 25 -6.85 -0.29 -9.49
CA LYS A 25 -7.02 1.00 -8.79
C LYS A 25 -8.32 1.04 -7.99
N LYS A 26 -9.46 0.65 -8.59
CA LYS A 26 -10.75 0.62 -7.87
C LYS A 26 -10.71 -0.28 -6.63
N ARG A 27 -10.09 -1.45 -6.74
CA ARG A 27 -9.94 -2.38 -5.60
C ARG A 27 -9.03 -1.80 -4.53
N LEU A 28 -7.89 -1.20 -4.92
CA LEU A 28 -7.00 -0.53 -3.98
C LEU A 28 -7.72 0.58 -3.22
N LEU A 29 -8.44 1.45 -3.93
CA LEU A 29 -9.25 2.52 -3.32
C LEU A 29 -10.27 1.98 -2.32
N ALA A 30 -10.92 0.85 -2.63
CA ALA A 30 -11.87 0.22 -1.71
C ALA A 30 -11.20 -0.32 -0.42
N PHE A 31 -9.94 -0.75 -0.48
CA PHE A 31 -9.20 -1.21 0.71
C PHE A 31 -8.65 -0.07 1.57
N ILE A 32 -8.37 1.08 0.95
CA ILE A 32 -7.97 2.29 1.68
C ILE A 32 -9.16 3.19 2.04
N ASP A 33 -10.38 2.73 1.76
CA ASP A 33 -11.59 3.39 2.23
C ASP A 33 -11.53 3.51 3.76
N PRO A 34 -11.79 4.70 4.35
CA PRO A 34 -11.64 4.91 5.78
C PRO A 34 -12.42 3.92 6.65
N HIS A 35 -13.60 3.44 6.22
CA HIS A 35 -14.37 2.47 6.99
C HIS A 35 -13.73 1.09 7.02
N ILE A 36 -13.05 0.70 5.93
CA ILE A 36 -12.31 -0.56 5.86
C ILE A 36 -10.97 -0.41 6.58
N TYR A 37 -10.21 0.64 6.25
CA TYR A 37 -8.89 0.86 6.81
C TYR A 37 -8.93 0.94 8.34
N ASN A 38 -9.77 1.82 8.90
CA ASN A 38 -9.86 2.00 10.35
C ASN A 38 -10.40 0.78 11.10
N LYS A 39 -11.13 -0.11 10.40
CA LYS A 39 -11.68 -1.33 11.00
C LYS A 39 -10.66 -2.46 11.09
N TYR A 40 -9.74 -2.54 10.13
CA TYR A 40 -8.84 -3.69 9.96
C TYR A 40 -7.36 -3.36 10.15
N VAL A 41 -6.97 -2.09 10.10
CA VAL A 41 -5.59 -1.63 10.29
C VAL A 41 -5.50 -0.89 11.63
N CYS A 42 -4.78 -1.48 12.57
CA CYS A 42 -4.43 -0.86 13.84
C CYS A 42 -2.91 -0.70 13.89
N LEU A 43 -2.46 0.48 14.33
CA LEU A 43 -1.04 0.71 14.58
C LEU A 43 -0.65 -0.01 15.89
N PRO A 44 0.48 -0.73 15.91
CA PRO A 44 1.02 -1.27 17.14
C PRO A 44 1.49 -0.14 18.06
N HIS A 45 1.37 -0.35 19.37
CA HIS A 45 2.00 0.51 20.36
C HIS A 45 3.53 0.33 20.33
N VAL A 46 4.28 1.33 20.79
CA VAL A 46 5.76 1.27 20.84
C VAL A 46 6.25 0.10 21.69
N ASP A 47 5.48 -0.26 22.72
CA ASP A 47 5.79 -1.36 23.63
C ASP A 47 5.24 -2.72 23.17
N ASP A 48 4.51 -2.78 22.05
CA ASP A 48 3.95 -4.04 21.57
C ASP A 48 5.08 -4.95 21.02
N PRO A 49 5.14 -6.23 21.45
CA PRO A 49 6.14 -7.15 20.94
C PRO A 49 5.86 -7.47 19.46
N THR A 50 6.93 -7.70 18.69
CA THR A 50 6.83 -8.14 17.29
C THR A 50 5.98 -9.41 17.19
N PRO A 51 4.90 -9.42 16.37
CA PRO A 51 4.04 -10.59 16.21
C PRO A 51 4.82 -11.85 15.79
N PRO A 52 4.43 -13.04 16.30
CA PRO A 52 5.14 -14.28 16.02
C PRO A 52 5.15 -14.64 14.53
N GLU A 53 4.18 -14.19 13.75
CA GLU A 53 4.10 -14.39 12.30
C GLU A 53 5.23 -13.67 11.55
N ILE A 54 5.70 -12.54 12.09
CA ILE A 54 6.84 -11.79 11.56
C ILE A 54 8.13 -12.41 12.11
N LEU A 55 8.21 -12.63 13.42
CA LEU A 55 9.40 -13.13 14.10
C LEU A 55 9.85 -14.50 13.59
N ASN A 56 8.90 -15.42 13.37
CA ASN A 56 9.20 -16.79 12.96
C ASN A 56 9.39 -16.96 11.45
N ASN A 57 9.21 -15.89 10.66
CA ASN A 57 9.33 -15.96 9.22
C ASN A 57 10.62 -15.29 8.74
N PRO A 58 11.59 -16.05 8.20
CA PRO A 58 12.87 -15.49 7.74
C PRO A 58 12.73 -14.56 6.53
N LYS A 59 11.56 -14.54 5.87
CA LYS A 59 11.25 -13.55 4.83
C LYS A 59 10.97 -12.15 5.41
N PHE A 60 10.59 -12.09 6.68
CA PHE A 60 10.09 -10.89 7.35
C PHE A 60 11.04 -10.42 8.45
N TYR A 61 11.58 -11.34 9.25
CA TYR A 61 12.62 -11.04 10.23
C TYR A 61 14.02 -11.30 9.65
N PRO A 62 15.01 -10.41 9.86
CA PRO A 62 15.01 -9.23 10.73
C PRO A 62 14.52 -7.94 10.04
N PHE A 63 14.15 -7.97 8.76
CA PHE A 63 13.83 -6.77 7.96
C PHE A 63 12.73 -5.88 8.55
N PHE A 64 11.78 -6.46 9.30
CA PHE A 64 10.66 -5.77 9.92
C PHE A 64 10.74 -5.67 11.45
N CYS A 65 11.91 -5.94 12.05
CA CYS A 65 12.10 -5.91 13.50
C CYS A 65 11.86 -4.51 14.10
N ASP A 66 12.29 -3.45 13.39
CA ASP A 66 12.27 -2.06 13.90
C ASP A 66 11.26 -1.17 13.16
N LEU A 67 10.31 -1.76 12.44
CA LEU A 67 9.32 -0.99 11.68
C LEU A 67 8.24 -0.32 12.54
N THR A 68 8.11 -0.70 13.81
CA THR A 68 7.16 -0.09 14.76
C THR A 68 7.36 1.43 14.87
N ASP A 69 8.60 1.90 14.89
CA ASP A 69 8.91 3.34 14.92
C ASP A 69 8.79 4.04 13.56
N THR A 70 8.99 3.31 12.45
CA THR A 70 8.94 3.88 11.09
C THR A 70 7.51 4.01 10.54
N ILE A 71 6.57 3.23 11.06
CA ILE A 71 5.15 3.30 10.69
C ILE A 71 4.46 4.52 11.34
N ASN A 72 5.13 5.25 12.23
CA ASN A 72 4.59 6.47 12.80
C ASN A 72 4.70 7.66 11.82
N GLY A 73 3.72 7.77 10.92
CA GLY A 73 3.27 9.07 10.45
C GLY A 73 4.01 9.71 9.27
N MET A 74 4.33 8.97 8.22
CA MET A 74 4.29 9.54 6.87
C MET A 74 3.22 8.83 6.03
N HIS A 75 2.05 8.63 6.62
CA HIS A 75 0.82 8.58 5.86
C HIS A 75 0.52 10.02 5.44
N ILE A 76 1.26 10.54 4.44
CA ILE A 76 0.93 11.82 3.83
C ILE A 76 -0.48 11.63 3.30
N THR A 77 -1.47 12.19 4.00
CA THR A 77 -2.69 12.66 3.37
C THR A 77 -2.25 13.75 2.41
N CYS A 78 -1.67 13.33 1.28
CA CYS A 78 -1.31 14.19 0.19
C CYS A 78 -2.62 14.45 -0.55
N CYS A 79 -3.43 15.34 0.01
CA CYS A 79 -4.41 16.09 -0.74
C CYS A 79 -3.82 17.50 -0.94
N PRO A 80 -2.80 17.65 -1.79
CA PRO A 80 -2.41 18.98 -2.23
C PRO A 80 -3.62 19.56 -2.96
N SER A 81 -3.91 20.83 -2.68
CA SER A 81 -4.92 21.57 -3.40
C SER A 81 -4.57 21.59 -4.90
N ALA A 82 -5.58 21.67 -5.78
CA ALA A 82 -5.38 21.67 -7.24
C ALA A 82 -4.21 22.54 -7.78
N PRO A 83 -3.91 23.74 -7.26
CA PRO A 83 -2.76 24.54 -7.74
C PRO A 83 -1.37 23.95 -7.38
N GLU A 84 -1.26 23.08 -6.38
CA GLU A 84 0.02 22.50 -5.95
C GLU A 84 0.46 21.30 -6.82
N TRP A 85 -0.48 20.66 -7.54
CA TRP A 85 -0.16 19.60 -8.51
C TRP A 85 0.71 20.12 -9.66
N ASP A 86 0.37 21.28 -10.21
CA ASP A 86 1.07 21.87 -11.37
C ASP A 86 2.52 22.27 -11.07
N LEU A 87 2.83 22.60 -9.82
CA LEU A 87 4.18 22.93 -9.35
C LEU A 87 5.06 21.69 -9.19
N SER A 88 4.47 20.56 -8.78
CA SER A 88 5.19 19.30 -8.53
C SER A 88 5.54 18.52 -9.81
N HIS A 89 4.90 18.83 -10.94
CA HIS A 89 5.16 18.20 -12.23
C HIS A 89 6.16 18.93 -13.12
N ASN A 90 6.65 20.10 -12.71
CA ASN A 90 7.55 20.94 -13.53
C ASN A 90 8.89 21.22 -12.85
N GLN A 91 9.55 20.19 -12.33
CA GLN A 91 11.00 20.23 -12.14
C GLN A 91 11.66 19.17 -13.03
N LYS A 92 12.17 19.65 -14.17
CA LYS A 92 13.18 18.99 -15.01
C LYS A 92 14.57 19.42 -14.55
#